data_AF-A0A527Y0J8-F1
#
_entry.id   AF-A0A527Y0J8-F1
#
_cell.length_a   1.000
_cell.length_b   1.000
_cell.length_c   1.000
_cell.angle_alpha   90.00
_cell.angle_beta   90.00
_cell.angle_gamma   90.00
#
_symmetry.space_group_name_H-M   'P 1'
#
loop_
_entity.id
_entity.type
_entity.pdbx_description
1 polymer ?
#
loop_
_entity_poly.entity_id
_entity_poly.type
_entity_poly.pdbx_seq_one_letter_code
_entity_poly.pdbx_strand_id
1 'polypeptide(L)'
;MYEIARYVGTNDLGTAVLLEALIKHPVERIVVASSMSIYGEGLYRTADGERIDNARRKPTDIKDGLWDLRSASGETLSPVATDEEKRPDLASIYALTKYAQERAVLIFGQAYGIDAVALRLFNVFGAGQALSNPYTGVL
;
A
#
# COMPACT_ATOMS: atom_id res chain seq x y z
N MET A 1 13.56 14.79 5.27
CA MET A 1 13.93 14.75 3.83
C MET A 1 13.48 13.40 3.28
N TYR A 2 12.95 13.31 2.06
CA TYR A 2 12.42 12.05 1.54
C TYR A 2 13.55 11.05 1.22
N GLU A 3 13.63 9.94 1.96
CA GLU A 3 14.77 9.01 1.93
C GLU A 3 14.60 7.90 0.89
N ILE A 4 14.58 8.27 -0.39
CA ILE A 4 14.35 7.35 -1.53
C ILE A 4 15.25 6.11 -1.47
N ALA A 5 16.57 6.33 -1.36
CA ALA A 5 17.55 5.24 -1.34
C ALA A 5 17.35 4.28 -0.16
N ARG A 6 16.92 4.79 1.00
CA ARG A 6 16.63 3.95 2.16
C ARG A 6 15.43 3.05 1.90
N TYR A 7 14.34 3.59 1.36
CA TYR A 7 13.16 2.78 1.04
C TYR A 7 13.46 1.68 0.03
N VAL A 8 14.13 2.02 -1.08
CA VAL A 8 14.51 1.03 -2.12
C VAL A 8 15.48 -0.01 -1.55
N GLY A 9 16.50 0.44 -0.81
CA GLY A 9 17.49 -0.45 -0.22
C GLY A 9 16.88 -1.43 0.79
N THR A 10 15.96 -0.97 1.63
CA THR A 10 15.30 -1.82 2.64
C THR A 10 14.22 -2.71 2.03
N ASN A 11 13.26 -2.14 1.30
CA ASN A 11 12.08 -2.88 0.83
C ASN A 11 12.41 -3.79 -0.35
N ASP A 12 13.20 -3.33 -1.31
CA ASP A 12 13.41 -4.05 -2.56
C ASP A 12 14.66 -4.94 -2.44
N LEU A 13 15.84 -4.32 -2.24
CA LEU A 13 17.11 -5.06 -2.17
C LEU A 13 17.17 -5.98 -0.95
N GLY A 14 16.78 -5.50 0.23
CA GLY A 14 16.76 -6.33 1.45
C GLY A 14 15.87 -7.56 1.30
N THR A 15 14.71 -7.41 0.65
CA THR A 15 13.83 -8.54 0.34
C THR A 15 14.47 -9.48 -0.67
N ALA A 16 15.06 -8.96 -1.75
CA ALA A 16 15.72 -9.80 -2.75
C ALA A 16 16.83 -10.67 -2.13
N VAL A 17 17.66 -10.09 -1.24
CA VAL A 17 18.70 -10.82 -0.51
C VAL A 17 18.12 -11.92 0.38
N LEU A 18 17.02 -11.63 1.10
CA LEU A 18 16.33 -12.64 1.90
C LEU A 18 15.79 -13.78 1.03
N LEU A 19 15.11 -13.46 -0.07
CA LEU A 19 14.54 -14.46 -0.98
C LEU A 19 15.62 -15.34 -1.61
N GLU A 20 16.77 -14.76 -2.00
CA GLU A 20 17.92 -15.53 -2.50
C GLU A 20 18.47 -16.49 -1.44
N ALA A 21 18.57 -16.05 -0.19
CA ALA A 21 19.01 -16.92 0.90
C ALA A 21 18.04 -18.10 1.14
N LEU A 22 16.73 -17.85 1.02
CA LEU A 22 15.69 -18.87 1.18
C LEU A 22 15.72 -19.96 0.09
N ILE A 23 16.35 -19.72 -1.06
CA ILE A 23 16.58 -20.78 -2.07
C ILE A 23 17.45 -21.90 -1.49
N LYS A 24 18.47 -21.54 -0.70
CA LYS A 24 19.40 -22.50 -0.07
C LYS A 24 18.87 -23.02 1.26
N HIS A 25 17.98 -22.27 1.90
CA HIS A 25 17.42 -22.55 3.21
C HIS A 25 15.89 -22.40 3.16
N PRO A 26 15.20 -23.35 2.52
CA PRO A 26 13.76 -23.23 2.30
C PRO A 26 13.00 -23.22 3.62
N VAL A 27 11.91 -22.46 3.64
CA VAL A 27 10.95 -22.38 4.73
C VAL A 27 9.59 -22.88 4.24
N GLU A 28 8.74 -23.31 5.17
CA GLU A 28 7.38 -23.75 4.80
C GLU A 28 6.49 -22.57 4.39
N ARG A 29 6.68 -21.41 5.04
CA ARG A 29 5.84 -20.22 4.85
C ARG A 29 6.63 -18.93 4.99
N ILE A 30 6.25 -17.93 4.19
CA ILE A 30 6.73 -16.55 4.29
C ILE A 30 5.54 -15.59 4.36
N VAL A 31 5.60 -14.63 5.28
CA VAL A 31 4.62 -13.54 5.39
C VAL A 31 5.32 -12.23 5.13
N VAL A 32 4.78 -11.44 4.22
CA VAL A 32 5.24 -10.07 3.95
C VAL A 32 4.22 -9.07 4.46
N ALA A 33 4.67 -8.17 5.34
CA ALA A 33 3.90 -6.99 5.70
C ALA A 33 3.95 -6.03 4.50
N SER A 34 2.93 -6.04 3.65
CA SER A 34 2.71 -5.05 2.60
C SER A 34 2.10 -3.78 3.23
N SER A 35 1.38 -2.97 2.45
CA SER A 35 0.81 -1.71 2.91
C SER A 35 -0.48 -1.39 2.18
N MET A 36 -1.47 -0.85 2.89
CA MET A 36 -2.67 -0.25 2.30
C MET A 36 -2.34 0.83 1.26
N SER A 37 -1.18 1.47 1.39
CA SER A 37 -0.77 2.61 0.56
C SER A 37 -0.63 2.26 -0.92
N ILE A 38 -0.59 0.97 -1.26
CA ILE A 38 -0.61 0.52 -2.66
C ILE A 38 -1.92 0.88 -3.36
N TYR A 39 -2.99 1.16 -2.60
CA TYR A 39 -4.32 1.48 -3.13
C TYR A 39 -4.56 2.98 -3.35
N GLY A 40 -3.63 3.84 -2.96
CA GLY A 40 -3.79 5.30 -3.11
C GLY A 40 -4.99 5.84 -2.33
N GLU A 41 -5.85 6.62 -3.01
CA GLU A 41 -7.01 7.31 -2.43
C GLU A 41 -8.12 6.35 -1.93
N GLY A 42 -8.07 5.08 -2.31
CA GLY A 42 -9.10 4.08 -1.97
C GLY A 42 -10.26 4.05 -2.96
N LEU A 43 -11.39 3.50 -2.53
CA LEU A 43 -12.58 3.29 -3.34
C LEU A 43 -13.73 4.20 -2.95
N TYR A 44 -14.47 4.61 -3.96
CA TYR A 44 -15.63 5.47 -3.84
C TYR A 44 -16.81 4.91 -4.61
N ARG A 45 -17.99 5.48 -4.36
CA ARG A 45 -19.22 5.15 -5.05
C ARG A 45 -20.01 6.42 -5.39
N THR A 46 -20.60 6.46 -6.57
CA THR A 46 -21.59 7.46 -6.99
C THR A 46 -22.94 7.20 -6.32
N ALA A 47 -23.90 8.13 -6.49
CA ALA A 47 -25.24 7.97 -5.92
C ALA A 47 -26.04 6.81 -6.55
N ASP A 48 -25.79 6.50 -7.83
CA ASP A 48 -26.44 5.41 -8.57
C ASP A 48 -25.77 4.03 -8.37
N GLY A 49 -24.65 4.00 -7.64
CA GLY A 49 -24.01 2.77 -7.20
C GLY A 49 -22.76 2.36 -7.97
N GLU A 50 -22.31 3.15 -8.95
CA GLU A 50 -21.07 2.91 -9.69
C GLU A 50 -19.85 2.99 -8.76
N ARG A 51 -18.95 2.00 -8.86
CA ARG A 51 -17.70 1.93 -8.10
C ARG A 51 -16.60 2.71 -8.82
N ILE A 52 -16.00 3.67 -8.12
CA ILE A 52 -14.97 4.57 -8.65
C ILE A 52 -13.63 4.27 -7.97
N ASP A 53 -12.61 3.89 -8.75
CA ASP A 53 -11.27 3.49 -8.26
C ASP A 53 -10.13 4.45 -8.62
N ASN A 54 -10.45 5.50 -9.37
CA ASN A 54 -9.53 6.51 -9.88
C ASN A 54 -9.87 7.93 -9.37
N ALA A 55 -10.71 8.06 -8.34
CA ALA A 55 -10.98 9.35 -7.72
C ALA A 55 -9.68 9.96 -7.18
N ARG A 56 -9.53 11.29 -7.31
CA ARG A 56 -8.33 12.02 -6.87
C ARG A 56 -8.71 13.30 -6.18
N ARG A 57 -8.19 13.47 -4.97
CA ARG A 57 -8.25 14.74 -4.24
C ARG A 57 -7.38 15.79 -4.94
N LYS A 58 -7.94 16.98 -5.16
CA LYS A 58 -7.18 18.11 -5.70
C LYS A 58 -6.65 18.96 -4.54
N PRO A 59 -5.38 19.40 -4.58
CA PRO A 59 -4.85 20.29 -3.56
C PRO A 59 -5.62 21.62 -3.41
N THR A 60 -6.26 22.10 -4.47
CA THR A 60 -7.11 23.29 -4.44
C THR A 60 -8.36 23.06 -3.60
N ASP A 61 -9.05 21.95 -3.82
CA ASP A 61 -10.29 21.60 -3.10
C ASP A 61 -10.03 21.56 -1.58
N ILE A 62 -8.86 21.05 -1.17
CA ILE A 62 -8.47 21.01 0.25
C ILE A 62 -8.16 22.38 0.81
N LYS A 63 -7.53 23.27 0.04
CA LYS A 63 -7.31 24.66 0.47
C LYS A 63 -8.63 25.41 0.66
N ASP A 64 -9.63 25.05 -0.14
CA ASP A 64 -10.95 25.66 -0.12
C ASP A 64 -11.92 24.98 0.87
N GLY A 65 -11.45 23.99 1.64
CA GLY A 65 -12.27 23.28 2.65
C GLY A 65 -13.26 22.27 2.06
N LEU A 66 -13.07 21.88 0.79
CA LEU A 66 -13.86 20.87 0.09
C LEU A 66 -13.22 19.48 0.31
N TRP A 67 -13.65 18.79 1.36
CA TRP A 67 -13.06 17.51 1.78
C TRP A 67 -13.59 16.30 1.01
N ASP A 68 -14.88 16.34 0.66
CA ASP A 68 -15.55 15.26 -0.06
C ASP A 68 -15.15 15.24 -1.53
N LEU A 69 -14.78 14.06 -2.03
CA LEU A 69 -14.44 13.90 -3.44
C LEU A 69 -15.67 14.07 -4.31
N ARG A 70 -15.45 14.59 -5.51
CA ARG A 70 -16.48 14.74 -6.52
C ARG A 70 -16.12 13.95 -7.78
N SER A 71 -17.13 13.41 -8.44
CA SER A 71 -16.95 12.77 -9.74
C SER A 71 -16.65 13.83 -10.82
N ALA A 72 -16.32 13.40 -12.04
CA ALA A 72 -16.12 14.31 -13.17
C ALA A 72 -17.37 15.14 -13.50
N SER A 73 -18.58 14.65 -13.16
CA SER A 73 -19.85 15.35 -13.33
C SER A 73 -20.16 16.35 -12.19
N GLY A 74 -19.34 16.38 -11.13
CA GLY A 74 -19.49 17.29 -9.99
C GLY A 74 -20.35 16.76 -8.83
N GLU A 75 -20.95 15.58 -8.98
CA GLU A 75 -21.63 14.88 -7.88
C GLU A 75 -20.65 14.51 -6.76
N THR A 76 -21.14 14.44 -5.53
CA THR A 76 -20.32 14.02 -4.38
C THR A 76 -20.23 12.50 -4.33
N LEU A 77 -19.01 11.99 -4.15
CA LEU A 77 -18.72 10.57 -4.06
C LEU A 77 -18.73 10.12 -2.59
N SER A 78 -19.29 8.95 -2.33
CA SER A 78 -19.26 8.33 -0.99
C SER A 78 -18.07 7.36 -0.88
N PRO A 79 -17.24 7.42 0.17
CA PRO A 79 -16.18 6.44 0.37
C PRO A 79 -16.76 5.06 0.67
N VAL A 80 -16.11 4.02 0.16
CA VAL A 80 -16.47 2.61 0.44
C VAL A 80 -15.23 1.82 0.84
N ALA A 81 -15.45 0.67 1.48
CA ALA A 81 -14.35 -0.23 1.86
C ALA A 81 -13.50 -0.59 0.64
N THR A 82 -12.17 -0.53 0.81
CA THR A 82 -11.23 -0.88 -0.25
C THR A 82 -10.83 -2.34 -0.14
N ASP A 83 -11.32 -3.16 -1.06
CA ASP A 83 -10.98 -4.58 -1.17
C ASP A 83 -9.79 -4.83 -2.12
N GLU A 84 -9.39 -6.10 -2.21
CA GLU A 84 -8.24 -6.58 -2.99
C GLU A 84 -8.43 -6.55 -4.50
N GLU A 85 -9.65 -6.32 -5.01
CA GLU A 85 -9.90 -6.14 -6.45
C GLU A 85 -9.50 -4.75 -6.93
N LYS A 86 -9.33 -3.78 -6.01
CA LYS A 86 -8.89 -2.44 -6.40
C LYS A 86 -7.52 -2.52 -7.04
N ARG A 87 -7.41 -1.93 -8.23
CA ARG A 87 -6.12 -1.78 -8.92
C ARG A 87 -5.14 -0.95 -8.08
N PRO A 88 -3.86 -1.37 -8.00
CA PRO A 88 -2.82 -0.56 -7.38
C PRO A 88 -2.74 0.84 -7.99
N ASP A 89 -2.54 1.81 -7.12
CA ASP A 89 -2.51 3.23 -7.41
C ASP A 89 -1.40 3.87 -6.56
N LEU A 90 -0.19 3.82 -7.11
CA LEU A 90 1.05 4.00 -6.36
C LEU A 90 1.44 5.48 -6.29
N ALA A 91 0.90 6.19 -5.29
CA ALA A 91 1.08 7.64 -5.13
C ALA A 91 2.42 8.07 -4.48
N SER A 92 3.33 7.13 -4.16
CA SER A 92 4.63 7.45 -3.53
C SER A 92 5.68 6.37 -3.79
N ILE A 93 6.97 6.69 -3.61
CA ILE A 93 8.08 5.70 -3.68
C ILE A 93 7.90 4.63 -2.61
N TYR A 94 7.41 5.00 -1.42
CA TYR A 94 7.06 4.01 -0.40
C TYR A 94 6.00 3.03 -0.93
N ALA A 95 4.88 3.52 -1.47
CA ALA A 95 3.84 2.66 -2.03
C ALA A 95 4.37 1.76 -3.16
N LEU A 96 5.20 2.32 -4.05
CA LEU A 96 5.84 1.57 -5.13
C LEU A 96 6.73 0.44 -4.61
N THR A 97 7.64 0.73 -3.69
CA THR A 97 8.57 -0.26 -3.13
C THR A 97 7.83 -1.32 -2.28
N LYS A 98 6.79 -0.95 -1.52
CA LYS A 98 5.94 -1.93 -0.81
C LYS A 98 5.21 -2.86 -1.78
N TYR A 99 4.71 -2.33 -2.89
CA TYR A 99 4.07 -3.15 -3.92
C TYR A 99 5.08 -4.08 -4.61
N ALA A 100 6.26 -3.58 -4.98
CA ALA A 100 7.32 -4.41 -5.56
C ALA A 100 7.75 -5.54 -4.61
N GLN A 101 7.97 -5.20 -3.33
CA GLN A 101 8.28 -6.16 -2.26
C GLN A 101 7.19 -7.25 -2.14
N GLU A 102 5.92 -6.86 -2.11
CA GLU A 102 4.79 -7.80 -2.08
C GLU A 102 4.83 -8.76 -3.26
N ARG A 103 4.96 -8.22 -4.48
CA ARG A 103 4.97 -9.02 -5.70
C ARG A 103 6.16 -9.97 -5.74
N ALA A 104 7.35 -9.53 -5.32
CA ALA A 104 8.54 -10.38 -5.26
C ALA A 104 8.33 -11.60 -4.36
N VAL A 105 7.76 -11.40 -3.16
CA VAL A 105 7.49 -12.50 -2.21
C VAL A 105 6.44 -13.47 -2.74
N LEU A 106 5.34 -12.97 -3.33
CA LEU A 106 4.29 -13.82 -3.90
C LEU A 106 4.79 -14.62 -5.12
N ILE A 107 5.56 -13.99 -6.00
CA ILE A 107 6.19 -14.66 -7.16
C ILE A 107 7.17 -15.74 -6.68
N PHE A 108 8.00 -15.43 -5.68
CA PHE A 108 8.94 -16.38 -5.10
C PHE A 108 8.21 -17.58 -4.47
N GLY A 109 7.17 -17.33 -3.68
CA GLY A 109 6.35 -18.40 -3.08
C GLY A 109 5.79 -19.35 -4.13
N GLN A 110 5.20 -18.79 -5.19
CA GLN A 110 4.70 -19.57 -6.32
C GLN A 110 5.80 -20.38 -7.03
N ALA A 111 6.97 -19.77 -7.26
CA ALA A 111 8.06 -20.40 -8.01
C ALA A 111 8.74 -21.55 -7.23
N TYR A 112 8.83 -21.44 -5.91
CA TYR A 112 9.53 -22.40 -5.05
C TYR A 112 8.59 -23.30 -4.23
N GLY A 113 7.28 -23.20 -4.43
CA GLY A 113 6.28 -24.01 -3.70
C GLY A 113 6.22 -23.67 -2.21
N ILE A 114 6.48 -22.41 -1.85
CA ILE A 114 6.44 -21.90 -0.48
C ILE A 114 5.12 -21.15 -0.27
N ASP A 115 4.44 -21.39 0.84
CA ASP A 115 3.23 -20.64 1.20
C ASP A 115 3.61 -19.16 1.41
N ALA A 116 3.18 -18.27 0.51
CA ALA A 116 3.44 -16.84 0.60
C ALA A 116 2.15 -16.06 0.86
N VAL A 117 2.16 -15.22 1.89
CA VAL A 117 1.02 -14.36 2.27
C VAL A 117 1.47 -12.91 2.36
N ALA A 118 0.68 -12.02 1.77
CA ALA A 118 0.87 -10.57 1.88
C ALA A 118 -0.22 -9.93 2.73
N LEU A 119 0.18 -9.17 3.74
CA LEU A 119 -0.73 -8.40 4.60
C LEU A 119 -0.67 -6.93 4.22
N ARG A 120 -1.73 -6.40 3.60
CA ARG A 120 -1.85 -4.98 3.22
C ARG A 120 -2.36 -4.16 4.40
N LEU A 121 -1.49 -3.95 5.39
CA LEU A 121 -1.84 -3.34 6.66
C LEU A 121 -2.22 -1.85 6.49
N PHE A 122 -3.28 -1.43 7.18
CA PHE A 122 -3.61 -0.02 7.38
C PHE A 122 -2.80 0.56 8.55
N ASN A 123 -3.21 1.70 9.12
CA ASN A 123 -2.59 2.26 10.31
C ASN A 123 -2.63 1.26 11.47
N VAL A 124 -1.45 0.86 11.96
CA VAL A 124 -1.27 0.01 13.14
C VAL A 124 -0.65 0.85 14.25
N PHE A 125 -1.23 0.82 15.44
CA PHE A 125 -0.75 1.55 16.62
C PHE A 125 -0.91 0.70 17.88
N GLY A 126 -0.09 0.96 18.89
CA GLY A 126 -0.15 0.24 20.17
C GLY A 126 1.14 0.30 20.98
N ALA A 127 1.13 -0.37 22.14
CA ALA A 127 2.30 -0.46 23.02
C ALA A 127 3.52 -1.06 22.29
N GLY A 128 4.71 -0.49 22.52
CA GLY A 128 5.96 -0.90 21.87
C GLY A 128 6.26 -0.19 20.54
N GLN A 129 5.38 0.70 20.08
CA GLN A 129 5.67 1.53 18.90
C GLN A 129 6.79 2.54 19.21
N ALA A 130 7.90 2.45 18.47
CA ALA A 130 9.04 3.34 18.64
C ALA A 130 8.70 4.79 18.22
N LEU A 131 8.71 5.71 19.19
CA LEU A 131 8.45 7.16 19.01
C LEU A 131 9.43 7.86 18.06
N SER A 132 10.56 7.23 17.76
CA SER A 132 11.59 7.73 16.84
C SER A 132 11.33 7.39 15.37
N ASN A 133 10.34 6.53 15.07
CA ASN A 133 10.02 6.21 13.69
C ASN A 133 9.33 7.41 13.03
N PRO A 134 9.82 7.95 11.89
CA PRO A 134 9.16 9.06 11.20
C PRO A 134 7.71 8.78 10.78
N TYR A 135 7.25 7.52 10.86
CA TYR A 135 5.85 7.11 10.67
C TYR A 135 4.97 7.15 11.94
N THR A 136 5.45 7.57 13.12
CA THR A 136 4.61 7.70 14.35
C THR A 136 3.62 8.87 14.31
N GLY A 137 3.25 9.36 13.14
CA GLY A 137 2.43 10.55 12.97
C GLY A 137 1.47 10.47 11.80
N VAL A 138 1.01 9.28 11.38
CA VAL A 138 -0.26 9.22 10.64
C VAL A 138 -1.40 9.48 11.64
N LEU A 139 -1.45 10.72 12.10
CA LEU A 139 -2.54 11.40 12.81
C LEU A 139 -2.94 12.59 11.94
#